data_AF-I1QAA7-F1
#
_entry.id   AF-I1QAA7-F1
#
_cell.length_a   1.000
_cell.length_b   1.000
_cell.length_c   1.000
_cell.angle_alpha   90.00
_cell.angle_beta   90.00
_cell.angle_gamma   90.00
#
_symmetry.space_group_name_H-M   'P 1'
#
loop_
_entity.id
_entity.type
_entity.pdbx_description
1 polymer ?
#
loop_
_entity_poly.entity_id
_entity_poly.type
_entity_poly.pdbx_seq_one_letter_code
_entity_poly.pdbx_strand_id
1 'polypeptide(L)' 'MAKKPPLSPSSASPSTVKEKIQKLGLTDVNEGNVVPINPEKFTPEQKKDFEAMLQQAQDQFLNSFIQTRKGTLV' A
#
# COMPACT_ATOMS: atom_id res chain seq x y z
N MET A 1 17.18 4.41 -28.42
CA MET A 1 16.17 3.54 -27.79
C MET A 1 15.93 4.04 -26.37
N ALA A 2 14.79 4.70 -26.10
CA ALA A 2 14.51 5.32 -24.81
C ALA A 2 13.69 4.37 -23.92
N LYS A 3 14.28 3.90 -22.81
CA LYS A 3 13.56 3.17 -21.75
C LYS A 3 12.60 4.14 -21.07
N LYS A 4 11.30 3.87 -21.19
CA LYS A 4 10.22 4.60 -20.50
C LYS A 4 10.48 4.58 -18.98
N PRO A 5 10.38 5.70 -18.26
CA PRO A 5 10.57 5.72 -16.81
C PRO A 5 9.55 4.81 -16.10
N PRO A 6 9.91 4.20 -14.96
CA PRO A 6 8.99 3.37 -14.19
C PRO A 6 7.78 4.20 -13.76
N LEU A 7 6.58 3.60 -13.82
CA LEU A 7 5.35 4.26 -13.41
C LEU A 7 5.43 4.64 -11.93
N SER A 8 5.18 5.91 -11.62
CA SER A 8 5.06 6.40 -10.26
C SER A 8 3.90 5.71 -9.53
N PRO A 9 4.08 5.28 -8.27
CA PRO A 9 3.05 4.58 -7.50
C PRO A 9 1.80 5.45 -7.20
N SER A 10 1.88 6.76 -7.46
CA SER A 10 0.82 7.74 -7.18
C SER A 10 -0.31 7.81 -8.22
N SER A 11 -0.27 6.99 -9.29
CA SER A 11 -1.26 7.01 -10.38
C SER A 11 -2.40 5.98 -10.20
N ALA A 12 -2.71 5.56 -8.98
CA ALA A 12 -3.81 4.63 -8.73
C ALA A 12 -5.17 5.36 -8.81
N SER A 13 -5.79 5.31 -9.98
CA SER A 13 -7.20 5.69 -10.19
C SER A 13 -8.13 4.66 -9.54
N PRO A 14 -9.40 4.96 -9.22
CA PRO A 14 -10.29 4.01 -8.52
C PRO A 14 -10.47 2.66 -9.23
N SER A 15 -10.24 2.58 -10.55
CA SER A 15 -10.19 1.34 -11.33
C SER A 15 -9.07 0.37 -10.92
N THR A 16 -8.10 0.84 -10.14
CA THR A 16 -6.92 0.07 -9.68
C THR A 16 -7.27 -0.94 -8.58
N VAL A 17 -8.43 -0.80 -7.91
CA VAL A 17 -8.86 -1.75 -6.86
C VAL A 17 -9.14 -3.12 -7.48
N LYS A 18 -9.87 -3.16 -8.60
CA LYS A 18 -10.20 -4.40 -9.32
C LYS A 18 -8.94 -5.08 -9.88
N GLU A 19 -7.96 -4.31 -10.33
CA GLU A 19 -6.67 -4.79 -10.82
C GLU A 19 -5.77 -5.29 -9.67
N LYS A 20 -5.78 -4.61 -8.52
CA LYS A 20 -5.04 -5.02 -7.31
C LYS A 20 -5.59 -6.31 -6.69
N ILE A 21 -6.92 -6.50 -6.69
CA ILE A 21 -7.58 -7.73 -6.23
C ILE A 21 -7.19 -8.90 -7.13
N GLN A 22 -7.22 -8.72 -8.46
CA GLN A 22 -6.76 -9.74 -9.41
C GLN A 22 -5.26 -10.04 -9.28
N LYS A 23 -4.42 -9.02 -9.06
CA LYS A 23 -2.97 -9.17 -8.87
C LYS A 23 -2.61 -9.87 -7.55
N LEU A 24 -3.46 -9.80 -6.54
CA LEU A 24 -3.32 -10.54 -5.28
C LEU A 24 -3.81 -12.00 -5.39
N GLY A 25 -4.27 -12.44 -6.57
CA GLY A 25 -4.84 -13.79 -6.77
C GLY A 25 -6.22 -13.96 -6.11
N LEU A 26 -6.86 -12.85 -5.73
CA LEU A 26 -8.13 -12.82 -5.02
C LEU A 26 -9.31 -12.78 -6.01
N THR A 27 -9.36 -13.74 -6.94
CA THR A 27 -10.37 -13.79 -8.01
C THR A 27 -11.81 -14.00 -7.51
N ASP A 28 -11.99 -14.38 -6.24
CA ASP A 28 -13.28 -14.74 -5.65
C ASP A 28 -13.73 -13.79 -4.51
N VAL A 29 -13.23 -12.55 -4.51
CA VAL A 29 -13.72 -11.54 -3.55
C VAL A 29 -15.04 -11.00 -4.06
N ASN A 30 -16.13 -11.37 -3.37
CA ASN A 30 -17.44 -10.76 -3.59
C ASN A 30 -17.35 -9.25 -3.33
N GLU A 31 -17.60 -8.45 -4.36
CA GLU A 31 -17.54 -6.98 -4.28
C GLU A 31 -18.56 -6.42 -3.28
N GLY A 32 -19.70 -7.10 -3.08
CA GLY A 32 -20.66 -6.76 -2.03
C GLY A 32 -20.14 -6.90 -0.59
N ASN A 33 -19.01 -7.60 -0.39
CA ASN A 33 -18.34 -7.73 0.91
C ASN A 33 -17.19 -6.72 1.10
N VAL A 34 -16.88 -5.91 0.08
CA VAL A 34 -15.83 -4.89 0.18
C VAL A 34 -16.41 -3.66 0.85
N VAL A 35 -16.13 -3.51 2.15
CA VAL A 35 -16.53 -2.30 2.89
C VAL A 35 -15.49 -1.20 2.63
N PRO A 36 -15.89 -0.06 2.03
CA PRO A 36 -14.99 1.08 1.87
C PRO A 36 -14.67 1.65 3.25
N ILE A 37 -13.39 1.63 3.60
CA ILE A 37 -12.90 2.22 4.84
C ILE A 37 -12.63 3.70 4.58
N ASN A 38 -13.32 4.58 5.30
CA ASN A 38 -13.05 6.02 5.28
C ASN A 38 -12.26 6.44 6.54
N PRO A 39 -10.97 6.83 6.41
CA PRO A 39 -10.16 7.28 7.54
C PRO A 39 -10.73 8.50 8.29
N GLU A 40 -11.60 9.29 7.65
CA GLU A 40 -12.24 10.46 8.28
C GLU A 40 -13.32 10.07 9.30
N LYS A 41 -13.82 8.83 9.25
CA LYS A 41 -14.85 8.32 10.15
C LYS A 41 -14.29 7.57 11.34
N PHE A 42 -12.96 7.53 11.48
CA PHE A 42 -12.31 6.82 12.57
C PHE A 42 -12.55 7.52 13.89
N THR A 43 -12.73 6.72 14.95
CA THR A 43 -12.62 7.25 16.30
C THR A 43 -11.19 7.77 16.53
N PRO A 44 -10.99 8.71 17.47
CA PRO A 44 -9.64 9.22 17.75
C PRO A 44 -8.62 8.11 18.07
N GLU A 45 -9.05 7.04 18.73
CA GLU A 45 -8.23 5.87 19.05
C GLU A 45 -7.86 5.08 17.79
N GLN A 46 -8.84 4.76 16.93
CA GLN A 46 -8.59 4.07 15.65
C GLN A 46 -7.67 4.87 14.73
N LYS A 47 -7.82 6.20 14.73
CA LYS A 47 -6.96 7.09 13.93
C LYS A 47 -5.52 7.04 14.41
N LYS A 48 -5.30 7.06 15.73
CA LYS A 48 -3.97 6.93 16.32
C LYS A 48 -3.32 5.60 15.95
N ASP A 49 -4.06 4.49 16.07
CA ASP A 49 -3.52 3.17 15.74
C ASP A 49 -3.23 3.02 14.25
N PHE A 50 -4.09 3.58 13.40
CA PHE A 50 -3.88 3.62 11.95
C PHE A 50 -2.63 4.42 11.58
N GLU A 51 -2.44 5.59 12.19
CA GLU A 51 -1.26 6.42 11.97
C GLU A 51 0.03 5.73 12.45
N ALA A 52 -0.01 5.08 13.61
CA ALA A 52 1.10 4.28 14.11
C ALA A 52 1.45 3.12 13.17
N MET A 53 0.44 2.44 12.62
CA MET A 53 0.63 1.38 11.63
C MET A 53 1.28 1.91 10.34
N LEU A 54 0.85 3.07 9.84
CA LEU A 54 1.44 3.72 8.67
C LEU A 54 2.90 4.11 8.91
N GLN A 55 3.20 4.69 10.08
CA GLN A 55 4.57 5.06 10.45
C GLN A 55 5.47 3.82 10.51
N GLN A 56 5.00 2.74 11.14
CA GLN A 56 5.74 1.49 11.21
C GLN A 56 6.05 0.93 9.81
N ALA A 57 5.08 0.95 8.90
CA ALA A 57 5.28 0.47 7.53
C ALA A 57 6.31 1.33 6.78
N GLN A 58 6.29 2.66 6.98
CA GLN A 58 7.28 3.57 6.42
C GLN A 58 8.68 3.28 6.96
N ASP A 59 8.80 3.11 8.27
CA ASP A 59 10.09 2.85 8.93
C ASP A 59 10.67 1.51 8.48
N GLN A 60 9.85 0.46 8.39
CA GLN A 60 10.26 -0.85 7.87
C GLN A 60 10.79 -0.74 6.44
N PHE A 61 10.09 0.00 5.58
CA PHE A 61 10.53 0.23 4.21
C PHE A 61 11.86 0.98 4.17
N LEU A 62 11.98 2.07 4.93
CA LEU A 62 13.20 2.87 4.97
C LEU A 62 14.39 2.07 5.51
N ASN A 63 14.16 1.27 6.55
CA ASN A 63 15.18 0.40 7.13
C ASN A 63 15.66 -0.66 6.13
N SER A 64 14.74 -1.34 5.45
CA SER A 64 15.08 -2.30 4.39
C SER A 64 15.87 -1.64 3.26
N PHE A 65 15.48 -0.42 2.86
CA PHE A 65 16.19 0.34 1.84
C PHE A 65 17.60 0.73 2.27
N ILE A 66 17.77 1.22 3.50
CA ILE A 66 19.08 1.56 4.07
C ILE A 66 19.96 0.31 4.18
N GLN A 67 19.41 -0.82 4.61
CA GLN A 67 20.13 -2.10 4.71
C GLN A 67 20.60 -2.59 3.34
N THR A 68 19.72 -2.55 2.34
CA THR A 68 20.05 -2.89 0.95
C THR A 68 21.17 -1.99 0.41
N ARG A 69 21.09 -0.67 0.66
CA ARG A 69 22.13 0.29 0.27
C ARG A 69 23.47 0.00 0.95
N LYS A 70 23.47 -0.52 2.18
CA LYS A 70 24.68 -0.92 2.91
C LYS A 70 25.25 -2.27 2.46
N GLY A 71 24.66 -2.91 1.45
CA GLY A 71 25.11 -4.20 0.92
C GLY A 71 24.66 -5.40 1.75
N THR A 72 23.70 -5.22 2.66
CA THR A 72 23.09 -6.30 3.43
C THR A 72 21.77 -6.67 2.78
N LEU A 73 21.66 -7.92 2.30
CA LEU A 73 20.38 -8.48 1.88
C LEU A 73 19.57 -8.80 3.15
N VAL A 74 18.35 -8.28 3.23
CA VAL A 74 17.39 -8.49 4.33
C VAL A 74 16.47 -9.64 3.99
#